data_AF-A0A3N5ID25-F1
#
_entry.id   AF-A0A3N5ID25-F1
#
_cell.length_a   1.000
_cell.length_b   1.000
_cell.length_c   1.000
_cell.angle_alpha   90.00
_cell.angle_beta   90.00
_cell.angle_gamma   90.00
#
_symmetry.space_group_name_H-M   'P 1'
#
loop_
_entity.id
_entity.type
_entity.pdbx_description
1 polymer ?
#
loop_
_entity_poly.entity_id
_entity_poly.type
_entity_poly.pdbx_seq_one_letter_code
_entity_poly.pdbx_strand_id
1 'polypeptide(L)'
;LIVILFFVTIAGTVLMHHYLEMPPFLGMMTGLGVLKSYGYFLRHKELEGWRETPALDGESAVVRRAGFKPAVKPFDVFISMKRVEWDTLMFFYGIMLCVGGLGALGYLVTLSDVLYGSLGATTANILVGVLSAVIDNIPVMFAVLSMSPDMSLGQWLLVTLTAGVGGSLLSIGSAAGVALMGQARGIYTFSSHLKWIWAIALGYAASIAVHLTMNGALFSP
;
A
#
# COMPACT_ATOMS: atom_id res chain seq x y z
N LEU A 1 24.47 -0.75 9.02
CA LEU A 1 24.32 0.40 8.11
C LEU A 1 22.93 0.48 7.47
N ILE A 2 22.42 -0.57 6.82
CA ILE A 2 21.05 -0.55 6.24
C ILE A 2 19.99 -0.17 7.29
N VAL A 3 20.10 -0.71 8.50
CA VAL A 3 19.23 -0.34 9.64
C VAL A 3 19.32 1.14 10.00
N ILE A 4 20.53 1.73 9.96
CA ILE A 4 20.72 3.16 10.23
C ILE A 4 20.04 3.98 9.13
N LEU A 5 20.25 3.60 7.86
CA LEU A 5 19.62 4.27 6.73
C LEU A 5 18.08 4.18 6.78
N PHE A 6 17.54 3.07 7.28
CA PHE A 6 16.11 2.90 7.53
C PHE A 6 15.59 3.89 8.57
N PHE A 7 16.24 4.01 9.74
CA PHE A 7 15.86 4.99 10.74
C PHE A 7 16.03 6.44 10.26
N VAL A 8 17.08 6.73 9.48
CA VAL A 8 17.26 8.03 8.83
C VAL A 8 16.14 8.32 7.85
N THR A 9 15.67 7.31 7.11
CA THR A 9 14.54 7.46 6.18
C THR A 9 13.24 7.76 6.93
N ILE A 10 12.96 7.06 8.02
CA ILE A 10 11.78 7.32 8.86
C ILE A 10 11.86 8.74 9.42
N ALA A 11 12.97 9.10 10.06
CA ALA A 11 13.18 10.42 10.64
C ALA A 11 13.04 11.51 9.57
N GLY A 12 13.70 11.36 8.42
CA GLY A 12 13.59 12.29 7.29
C GLY A 12 12.17 12.44 6.78
N THR A 13 11.42 11.33 6.67
CA THR A 13 10.01 11.35 6.25
C THR A 13 9.14 12.14 7.22
N VAL A 14 9.28 11.88 8.52
CA VAL A 14 8.54 12.60 9.57
C VAL A 14 8.90 14.08 9.57
N LEU A 15 10.19 14.41 9.44
CA LEU A 15 10.66 15.80 9.38
C LEU A 15 10.13 16.54 8.14
N MET A 16 10.19 15.92 6.96
CA MET A 16 9.65 16.53 5.74
C MET A 16 8.14 16.75 5.83
N HIS A 17 7.41 15.78 6.40
CA HIS A 17 5.97 15.93 6.60
C HIS A 17 5.62 17.02 7.61
N HIS A 18 6.35 17.08 8.73
CA HIS A 18 6.10 18.07 9.79
C HIS A 18 6.51 19.50 9.38
N TYR A 19 7.63 19.68 8.70
CA TYR A 19 8.17 21.01 8.40
C TYR A 19 7.84 21.54 7.00
N LEU A 20 7.71 20.67 6.00
CA LEU A 20 7.42 21.06 4.62
C LEU A 20 6.01 20.69 4.18
N GLU A 21 5.19 20.12 5.08
CA GLU A 21 3.84 19.63 4.81
C GLU A 21 3.78 18.65 3.61
N MET A 22 4.92 18.04 3.29
CA MET A 22 5.01 17.13 2.16
C MET A 22 4.37 15.79 2.51
N PRO A 23 3.68 15.13 1.56
CA PRO A 23 3.15 13.80 1.78
C PRO A 23 4.23 12.79 2.21
N PRO A 24 3.96 11.93 3.23
CA PRO A 24 4.96 10.99 3.76
C PRO A 24 5.53 10.01 2.72
N PHE A 25 4.76 9.68 1.69
CA PHE A 25 5.23 8.78 0.63
C PHE A 25 6.45 9.36 -0.12
N LEU A 26 6.60 10.68 -0.21
CA LEU A 26 7.75 11.32 -0.84
C LEU A 26 9.02 11.01 -0.06
N GLY A 27 8.99 11.17 1.27
CA GLY A 27 10.13 10.85 2.14
C GLY A 27 10.53 9.37 2.08
N MET A 28 9.53 8.48 2.05
CA MET A 28 9.78 7.04 1.89
C MET A 28 10.45 6.71 0.54
N MET A 29 9.96 7.30 -0.56
CA MET A 29 10.53 7.08 -1.90
C MET A 29 11.92 7.68 -2.05
N THR A 30 12.18 8.85 -1.44
CA THR A 30 13.52 9.42 -1.36
C THR A 30 14.47 8.49 -0.61
N GLY A 31 14.05 7.93 0.54
CA GLY A 31 14.88 6.98 1.29
C GLY A 31 15.18 5.69 0.53
N LEU A 32 14.20 5.15 -0.20
CA LEU A 32 14.41 4.02 -1.13
C LEU A 32 15.39 4.38 -2.25
N GLY A 33 15.31 5.60 -2.79
CA GLY A 33 16.27 6.14 -3.76
C GLY A 33 17.70 6.17 -3.20
N VAL A 34 17.88 6.71 -1.99
CA VAL A 34 19.19 6.74 -1.31
C VAL A 34 19.72 5.32 -1.06
N LEU A 35 18.86 4.38 -0.63
CA LEU A 35 19.24 2.98 -0.47
C LEU A 35 19.70 2.35 -1.79
N LYS A 36 19.03 2.64 -2.91
CA LYS A 36 19.44 2.16 -4.24
C LYS A 36 20.79 2.74 -4.66
N SER A 37 20.98 4.05 -4.51
CA SER A 37 22.25 4.70 -4.82
C SER A 37 23.38 4.10 -3.97
N TYR A 38 23.16 3.94 -2.66
CA TYR A 38 24.13 3.33 -1.76
C TYR A 38 24.44 1.86 -2.14
N GLY A 39 23.40 1.06 -2.41
CA GLY A 39 23.54 -0.33 -2.84
C GLY A 39 24.28 -0.47 -4.18
N TYR A 40 24.08 0.48 -5.10
CA TYR A 40 24.83 0.54 -6.36
C TYR A 40 26.33 0.74 -6.12
N PHE A 41 26.72 1.70 -5.26
CA PHE A 41 28.14 1.93 -4.95
C PHE A 41 28.78 0.74 -4.24
N LEU A 42 28.06 0.09 -3.32
CA LEU A 42 28.58 -1.10 -2.62
C LEU A 42 28.81 -2.26 -3.60
N ARG A 43 27.84 -2.52 -4.48
CA ARG A 43 27.95 -3.53 -5.53
C ARG A 43 29.10 -3.23 -6.49
N HIS A 44 29.29 -1.96 -6.87
CA HIS A 44 30.39 -1.56 -7.75
C HIS A 44 31.76 -1.89 -7.12
N LYS A 45 31.96 -1.51 -5.85
CA LYS A 45 33.20 -1.81 -5.10
C LYS A 45 33.44 -3.31 -4.90
N GLU A 46 32.38 -4.09 -4.70
CA GLU A 46 32.51 -5.54 -4.55
C GLU A 46 32.82 -6.24 -5.88
N LEU A 47 32.27 -5.75 -6.99
CA LEU A 47 32.61 -6.23 -8.34
C LEU A 47 34.06 -5.90 -8.73
N GLU A 48 34.58 -4.74 -8.34
CA GLU A 48 35.99 -4.39 -8.54
C GLU A 48 36.96 -5.34 -7.82
N GLY A 49 36.56 -5.88 -6.66
CA GLY A 49 37.32 -6.86 -5.89
C GLY A 49 36.98 -8.32 -6.19
N TRP A 50 36.00 -8.59 -7.05
CA TRP A 50 35.49 -9.94 -7.29
C TRP A 50 36.48 -10.74 -8.13
N ARG A 51 37.02 -11.81 -7.54
CA ARG A 51 37.73 -12.86 -8.26
C ARG A 51 36.80 -14.06 -8.35
N GLU A 52 36.47 -14.50 -9.56
CA GLU A 52 35.83 -15.79 -9.74
C GLU A 52 36.75 -16.86 -9.14
N THR A 53 36.31 -17.50 -8.05
CA THR A 53 36.96 -18.73 -7.60
C THR A 53 36.73 -19.77 -8.70
N PRO A 54 37.79 -20.29 -9.35
CA PRO A 54 37.61 -21.33 -10.35
C PRO A 54 36.85 -22.50 -9.72
N ALA A 55 35.86 -23.02 -10.45
CA ALA A 55 35.18 -24.25 -10.06
C ALA A 55 36.23 -25.36 -9.99
N LEU A 56 36.73 -25.62 -8.78
CA LEU A 56 37.62 -26.75 -8.54
C LEU A 56 36.73 -28.00 -8.50
N ASP A 57 36.52 -28.57 -9.68
CA ASP A 57 35.98 -29.91 -9.85
C ASP A 57 37.05 -30.90 -9.37
N GLY A 58 37.03 -31.23 -8.07
CA GLY A 58 37.97 -32.20 -7.50
C GLY A 58 37.90 -32.34 -5.98
N GLU A 59 38.22 -33.54 -5.50
CA GLU A 59 38.17 -34.01 -4.10
C GLU A 59 38.89 -33.09 -3.08
N SER A 60 39.78 -32.20 -3.54
CA SER A 60 40.47 -31.18 -2.76
C SER A 60 39.55 -30.10 -2.15
N ALA A 61 38.29 -29.99 -2.60
CA ALA A 61 37.33 -29.01 -2.11
C ALA A 61 36.76 -29.31 -0.70
N VAL A 62 36.95 -30.53 -0.18
CA VAL A 62 36.38 -30.94 1.11
C VAL A 62 37.20 -30.42 2.31
N VAL A 63 38.51 -30.27 2.16
CA VAL A 63 39.44 -30.03 3.29
C VAL A 63 39.46 -28.56 3.76
N ARG A 64 39.04 -27.58 2.94
CA ARG A 64 39.00 -26.15 3.33
C ARG A 64 37.64 -25.66 3.85
N ARG A 65 36.65 -26.55 4.06
CA ARG A 65 35.25 -26.19 4.39
C ARG A 65 34.93 -26.05 5.89
N ALA A 66 35.88 -25.63 6.74
CA ALA A 66 35.67 -25.60 8.20
C ALA A 66 35.28 -24.23 8.80
N GLY A 67 34.88 -23.20 8.03
CA GLY A 67 34.50 -21.94 8.68
C GLY A 67 33.77 -20.88 7.87
N PHE A 68 33.82 -20.90 6.54
CA PHE A 68 33.15 -19.88 5.73
C PHE A 68 32.41 -20.53 4.57
N LYS A 69 31.09 -20.38 4.53
CA LYS A 69 30.27 -20.66 3.35
C LYS A 69 30.67 -19.58 2.33
N PRO A 70 31.36 -19.90 1.22
CA PRO A 70 31.78 -18.88 0.27
C PRO A 70 30.52 -18.20 -0.30
N ALA A 71 30.52 -16.87 -0.36
CA ALA A 71 29.47 -16.14 -1.04
C ALA A 71 29.49 -16.54 -2.52
N VAL A 72 28.48 -17.30 -2.97
CA VAL A 72 28.41 -17.81 -4.36
C VAL A 72 28.09 -16.67 -5.34
N LYS A 73 27.66 -15.50 -4.84
CA LYS A 73 27.34 -14.30 -5.63
C LYS A 73 27.74 -13.04 -4.85
N PRO A 74 28.16 -11.96 -5.53
CA PRO A 74 28.37 -10.66 -4.89
C PRO A 74 27.07 -10.14 -4.24
N PHE A 75 27.19 -9.34 -3.19
CA PHE A 75 26.06 -8.73 -2.48
C PHE A 75 25.26 -7.85 -3.45
N ASP A 76 24.06 -8.33 -3.74
CA ASP A 76 23.13 -7.64 -4.60
C ASP A 76 21.89 -7.22 -3.80
N VAL A 77 21.87 -5.95 -3.36
CA VAL A 77 20.68 -5.34 -2.74
C VAL A 77 19.47 -5.54 -3.65
N PHE A 78 19.66 -5.55 -4.97
CA PHE A 78 18.58 -5.75 -5.93
C PHE A 78 17.95 -7.14 -5.83
N ILE A 79 18.63 -8.19 -5.35
CA ILE A 79 18.01 -9.52 -5.10
C ILE A 79 17.06 -9.45 -3.92
N SER A 80 17.45 -8.79 -2.83
CA SER A 80 16.56 -8.59 -1.68
C SER A 80 15.46 -7.58 -1.96
N MET A 81 15.72 -6.59 -2.81
CA MET A 81 14.75 -5.60 -3.24
C MET A 81 13.79 -6.12 -4.33
N LYS A 82 14.16 -7.16 -5.10
CA LYS A 82 13.23 -7.90 -5.98
C LYS A 82 12.14 -8.64 -5.19
N ARG A 83 12.37 -8.91 -3.90
CA ARG A 83 11.36 -9.41 -2.96
C ARG A 83 10.45 -8.31 -2.42
N VAL A 84 10.85 -7.05 -2.54
CA VAL A 84 9.99 -5.91 -2.23
C VAL A 84 9.14 -5.69 -3.46
N GLU A 85 7.82 -5.61 -3.30
CA GLU A 85 6.86 -5.43 -4.39
C GLU A 85 7.01 -4.04 -5.03
N TRP A 86 8.08 -3.84 -5.81
CA TRP A 86 8.45 -2.54 -6.35
C TRP A 86 7.40 -1.99 -7.31
N ASP A 87 6.76 -2.87 -8.08
CA ASP A 87 5.67 -2.51 -8.98
C ASP A 87 4.46 -1.97 -8.20
N THR A 88 4.10 -2.63 -7.09
CA THR A 88 3.03 -2.20 -6.17
C THR A 88 3.37 -0.86 -5.51
N LEU A 89 4.61 -0.67 -5.05
CA LEU A 89 5.05 0.60 -4.44
C LEU A 89 4.99 1.77 -5.43
N MET A 90 5.47 1.56 -6.66
CA MET A 90 5.43 2.58 -7.72
C MET A 90 4.00 2.90 -8.18
N PHE A 91 3.13 1.89 -8.21
CA PHE A 91 1.71 2.08 -8.47
C PHE A 91 1.04 2.99 -7.42
N PHE A 92 1.20 2.67 -6.13
CA PHE A 92 0.64 3.51 -5.05
C PHE A 92 1.25 4.91 -5.04
N TYR A 93 2.55 5.02 -5.27
CA TYR A 93 3.22 6.31 -5.42
C TYR A 93 2.61 7.17 -6.52
N GLY A 94 2.43 6.62 -7.72
CA GLY A 94 1.82 7.33 -8.84
C GLY A 94 0.40 7.80 -8.52
N ILE A 95 -0.42 6.95 -7.90
CA ILE A 95 -1.78 7.32 -7.52
C ILE A 95 -1.78 8.44 -6.47
N MET A 96 -0.99 8.32 -5.41
CA MET A 96 -0.93 9.34 -4.36
C MET A 96 -0.41 10.69 -4.90
N LEU A 97 0.53 10.67 -5.85
CA LEU A 97 0.96 11.87 -6.56
C LEU A 97 -0.17 12.51 -7.37
N CYS A 98 -0.91 11.71 -8.15
CA CYS A 98 -2.03 12.21 -8.94
C CYS A 98 -3.13 12.82 -8.05
N VAL A 99 -3.49 12.15 -6.96
CA VAL A 99 -4.48 12.65 -6.00
C VAL A 99 -3.98 13.89 -5.29
N GLY A 100 -2.70 13.92 -4.87
CA GLY A 100 -2.07 15.12 -4.30
C GLY A 100 -2.06 16.29 -5.27
N GLY A 101 -1.81 16.04 -6.57
CA GLY A 101 -1.91 17.04 -7.63
C GLY A 101 -3.33 17.59 -7.81
N LEU A 102 -4.35 16.71 -7.79
CA LEU A 102 -5.76 17.13 -7.81
C LEU A 102 -6.12 17.97 -6.57
N GLY A 103 -5.54 17.65 -5.41
CA GLY A 103 -5.67 18.44 -4.19
C GLY A 103 -5.07 19.83 -4.34
N ALA A 104 -3.84 19.93 -4.86
CA ALA A 104 -3.17 21.20 -5.10
C ALA A 104 -3.89 22.08 -6.14
N LEU A 105 -4.60 21.48 -7.11
CA LEU A 105 -5.45 22.18 -8.07
C LEU A 105 -6.82 22.59 -7.50
N GLY A 106 -7.17 22.15 -6.28
CA GLY A 106 -8.44 22.46 -5.62
C GLY A 106 -9.61 21.53 -6.00
N TYR A 107 -9.42 20.53 -6.86
CA TYR A 107 -10.50 19.61 -7.25
C TYR A 107 -11.01 18.76 -6.09
N LEU A 108 -10.15 18.41 -5.13
CA LEU A 108 -10.57 17.66 -3.94
C LEU A 108 -11.49 18.49 -3.04
N VAL A 109 -11.33 19.81 -2.98
CA VAL A 109 -12.22 20.69 -2.20
C VAL A 109 -13.63 20.65 -2.81
N THR A 110 -13.75 20.85 -4.12
CA THR A 110 -15.04 20.77 -4.83
C THR A 110 -15.68 19.40 -4.66
N LEU A 111 -14.90 18.33 -4.74
CA LEU A 111 -15.41 16.97 -4.55
C LEU A 111 -15.87 16.73 -3.11
N SER A 112 -15.17 17.29 -2.13
CA SER A 112 -15.55 17.25 -0.71
C SER A 112 -16.88 17.96 -0.48
N ASP A 113 -17.07 19.17 -1.02
CA ASP A 113 -18.32 19.92 -0.88
C ASP A 113 -19.51 19.17 -1.50
N VAL A 114 -19.30 18.55 -2.65
CA VAL A 114 -20.34 17.74 -3.30
C VAL A 114 -20.65 16.50 -2.46
N LEU A 115 -19.65 15.70 -2.10
CA LEU A 115 -19.87 14.44 -1.39
C LEU A 115 -20.33 14.67 0.05
N TYR A 116 -19.54 15.39 0.84
CA TYR A 116 -19.74 15.54 2.28
C TYR A 116 -20.67 16.70 2.64
N GLY A 117 -20.66 17.78 1.85
CA GLY A 117 -21.57 18.92 2.06
C GLY A 117 -23.01 18.63 1.62
N SER A 118 -23.20 18.12 0.39
CA SER A 118 -24.56 17.95 -0.17
C SER A 118 -25.23 16.62 0.18
N LEU A 119 -24.50 15.49 0.16
CA LEU A 119 -25.07 14.17 0.45
C LEU A 119 -25.05 13.83 1.95
N GLY A 120 -24.23 14.54 2.72
CA GLY A 120 -23.93 14.28 4.12
C GLY A 120 -22.94 13.13 4.34
N ALA A 121 -22.21 13.20 5.46
CA ALA A 121 -21.11 12.27 5.76
C ALA A 121 -21.51 10.79 5.72
N THR A 122 -22.67 10.41 6.27
CA THR A 122 -23.11 9.00 6.26
C THR A 122 -23.27 8.47 4.84
N THR A 123 -24.01 9.20 3.98
CA THR A 123 -24.26 8.79 2.60
C THR A 123 -22.97 8.77 1.80
N ALA A 124 -22.14 9.81 1.96
CA ALA A 124 -20.82 9.88 1.33
C ALA A 124 -19.95 8.68 1.69
N ASN A 125 -19.84 8.35 2.98
CA ASN A 125 -19.02 7.23 3.47
C ASN A 125 -19.49 5.87 2.95
N ILE A 126 -20.81 5.66 2.83
CA ILE A 126 -21.37 4.44 2.24
C ILE A 126 -21.07 4.39 0.73
N LEU A 127 -21.20 5.49 0.00
CA LEU A 127 -20.90 5.55 -1.43
C LEU A 127 -19.40 5.37 -1.71
N VAL A 128 -18.54 5.99 -0.90
CA VAL A 128 -17.08 5.82 -0.95
C VAL A 128 -16.71 4.35 -0.74
N GLY A 129 -17.35 3.65 0.18
CA GLY A 129 -17.14 2.21 0.36
C GLY A 129 -17.54 1.38 -0.86
N VAL A 130 -18.66 1.71 -1.50
CA VAL A 130 -19.07 1.07 -2.76
C VAL A 130 -18.07 1.39 -3.89
N LEU A 131 -17.60 2.63 -3.98
CA LEU A 131 -16.55 3.03 -4.94
C LEU A 131 -15.25 2.24 -4.71
N SER A 132 -14.95 1.91 -3.44
CA SER A 132 -13.80 1.07 -3.09
C SER A 132 -13.88 -0.35 -3.66
N ALA A 133 -15.04 -0.80 -4.12
CA ALA A 133 -15.17 -2.07 -4.84
C ALA A 133 -14.53 -2.03 -6.24
N VAL A 134 -14.38 -0.84 -6.82
CA VAL A 134 -13.79 -0.64 -8.14
C VAL A 134 -12.36 -0.13 -8.03
N ILE A 135 -12.13 0.77 -7.08
CA ILE A 135 -10.84 1.39 -6.80
C ILE A 135 -10.34 0.84 -5.47
N ASP A 136 -9.11 0.36 -5.40
CA ASP A 136 -8.55 -0.18 -4.16
C ASP A 136 -8.71 0.77 -2.96
N ASN A 137 -8.79 0.19 -1.75
CA ASN A 137 -9.09 0.94 -0.53
C ASN A 137 -8.02 2.00 -0.20
N ILE A 138 -6.75 1.76 -0.55
CA ILE A 138 -5.64 2.68 -0.27
C ILE A 138 -5.80 4.01 -1.03
N PRO A 139 -5.93 4.04 -2.38
CA PRO A 139 -6.24 5.24 -3.13
C PRO A 139 -7.47 6.02 -2.64
N VAL A 140 -8.56 5.30 -2.37
CA VAL A 140 -9.84 5.90 -1.97
C VAL A 140 -9.69 6.59 -0.61
N MET A 141 -9.09 5.91 0.37
CA MET A 141 -8.85 6.49 1.68
C MET A 141 -7.86 7.65 1.63
N PHE A 142 -6.83 7.57 0.78
CA PHE A 142 -5.91 8.69 0.60
C PHE A 142 -6.64 9.94 0.07
N ALA A 143 -7.59 9.78 -0.86
CA ALA A 143 -8.39 10.89 -1.35
C ALA A 143 -9.29 11.49 -0.26
N VAL A 144 -9.98 10.67 0.54
CA VAL A 144 -10.81 11.14 1.66
C VAL A 144 -9.97 11.87 2.72
N LEU A 145 -8.82 11.32 3.08
CA LEU A 145 -7.89 11.97 4.02
C LEU A 145 -7.38 13.30 3.48
N SER A 146 -7.12 13.38 2.17
CA SER A 146 -6.66 14.61 1.50
C SER A 146 -7.76 15.67 1.38
N MET A 147 -9.03 15.26 1.32
CA MET A 147 -10.19 16.18 1.37
C MET A 147 -10.42 16.73 2.79
N SER A 148 -9.98 15.99 3.81
CA SER A 148 -10.15 16.30 5.24
C SER A 148 -11.56 16.84 5.58
N PRO A 149 -12.65 16.11 5.28
CA PRO A 149 -14.00 16.57 5.58
C PRO A 149 -14.21 16.66 7.10
N ASP A 150 -14.95 17.67 7.54
CA ASP A 150 -15.33 17.81 8.94
C ASP A 150 -16.45 16.81 9.28
N MET A 151 -16.10 15.77 10.03
CA MET A 151 -17.02 14.71 10.42
C MET A 151 -16.62 14.07 11.75
N SER A 152 -17.62 13.57 12.48
CA SER A 152 -17.42 12.97 13.80
C SER A 152 -16.57 11.69 13.76
N LEU A 153 -16.05 11.26 14.91
CA LEU A 153 -15.29 10.01 15.01
C LEU A 153 -16.08 8.80 14.49
N GLY A 154 -17.40 8.75 14.74
CA GLY A 154 -18.27 7.69 14.23
C GLY A 154 -18.28 7.61 12.71
N GLN A 155 -18.19 8.75 12.02
CA GLN A 155 -18.09 8.83 10.56
C GLN A 155 -16.71 8.42 10.04
N TRP A 156 -15.63 8.80 10.73
CA TRP A 156 -14.28 8.32 10.41
C TRP A 156 -14.15 6.79 10.52
N LEU A 157 -14.77 6.22 11.54
CA LEU A 157 -14.85 4.77 11.68
C LEU A 157 -15.75 4.15 10.61
N LEU A 158 -16.86 4.81 10.25
CA LEU A 158 -17.75 4.35 9.20
C LEU A 158 -17.04 4.28 7.86
N VAL A 159 -16.34 5.34 7.43
CA VAL A 159 -15.61 5.34 6.15
C VAL A 159 -14.51 4.30 6.11
N THR A 160 -13.81 4.11 7.23
CA THR A 160 -12.76 3.09 7.36
C THR A 160 -13.35 1.68 7.20
N LEU A 161 -14.49 1.42 7.84
CA LEU A 161 -15.21 0.16 7.71
C LEU A 161 -15.76 -0.04 6.29
N THR A 162 -16.43 0.97 5.73
CA THR A 162 -17.07 0.87 4.42
C THR A 162 -16.06 0.77 3.29
N ALA A 163 -14.93 1.48 3.34
CA ALA A 163 -13.84 1.29 2.39
C ALA A 163 -13.18 -0.10 2.54
N GLY A 164 -12.97 -0.57 3.77
CA GLY A 164 -12.38 -1.89 4.03
C GLY A 164 -13.25 -3.06 3.57
N VAL A 165 -14.54 -3.04 3.90
CA VAL A 165 -15.49 -4.11 3.54
C VAL A 165 -15.99 -3.95 2.10
N GLY A 166 -16.20 -2.72 1.65
CA GLY A 166 -16.75 -2.39 0.33
C GLY A 166 -15.87 -2.88 -0.82
N GLY A 167 -14.55 -2.91 -0.65
CA GLY A 167 -13.61 -3.54 -1.59
C GLY A 167 -13.94 -4.99 -1.96
N SER A 168 -14.67 -5.71 -1.10
CA SER A 168 -15.07 -7.11 -1.35
C SER A 168 -16.35 -7.26 -2.18
N LEU A 169 -17.11 -6.18 -2.43
CA LEU A 169 -18.34 -6.23 -3.23
C LEU A 169 -18.06 -6.72 -4.65
N LEU A 170 -16.92 -6.35 -5.23
CA LEU A 170 -16.41 -6.88 -6.48
C LEU A 170 -15.07 -7.58 -6.21
N SER A 171 -14.82 -8.71 -6.85
CA SER A 171 -13.58 -9.47 -6.59
C SER A 171 -12.29 -8.76 -7.05
N ILE A 172 -12.42 -7.70 -7.86
CA ILE A 172 -11.31 -6.87 -8.33
C ILE A 172 -10.96 -5.78 -7.32
N GLY A 173 -11.91 -5.31 -6.50
CA GLY A 173 -11.73 -4.22 -5.55
C GLY A 173 -10.95 -4.57 -4.28
N SER A 174 -10.49 -5.83 -4.16
CA SER A 174 -9.73 -6.30 -3.01
C SER A 174 -8.58 -7.19 -3.45
N ALA A 175 -7.39 -6.93 -2.89
CA ALA A 175 -6.19 -7.74 -3.10
C ALA A 175 -6.45 -9.22 -2.78
N ALA A 176 -7.26 -9.52 -1.76
CA ALA A 176 -7.64 -10.88 -1.42
C ALA A 176 -8.49 -11.54 -2.51
N GLY A 177 -9.43 -10.78 -3.11
CA GLY A 177 -10.27 -11.25 -4.22
C GLY A 177 -9.43 -11.55 -5.48
N VAL A 178 -8.53 -10.64 -5.84
CA VAL A 178 -7.63 -10.82 -6.99
C VAL A 178 -6.67 -11.99 -6.75
N ALA A 179 -6.10 -12.12 -5.56
CA ALA A 179 -5.23 -13.22 -5.20
C ALA A 179 -5.96 -14.57 -5.27
N LEU A 180 -7.17 -14.66 -4.72
CA LEU A 180 -7.98 -15.87 -4.75
C LEU A 180 -8.34 -16.28 -6.19
N MET A 181 -8.71 -15.32 -7.05
CA MET A 181 -8.93 -15.58 -8.48
C MET A 181 -7.65 -16.07 -9.18
N GLY A 182 -6.49 -15.56 -8.78
CA GLY A 182 -5.20 -15.97 -9.29
C GLY A 182 -4.81 -17.40 -8.91
N GLN A 183 -5.13 -17.82 -7.68
CA GLN A 183 -4.82 -19.14 -7.14
C GLN A 183 -5.85 -20.22 -7.53
N ALA A 184 -7.14 -19.92 -7.45
CA ALA A 184 -8.24 -20.85 -7.70
C ALA A 184 -8.78 -20.75 -9.14
N ARG A 185 -7.87 -20.78 -10.12
CA ARG A 185 -8.21 -20.62 -11.54
C ARG A 185 -9.25 -21.65 -11.97
N GLY A 186 -10.33 -21.17 -12.59
CA GLY A 186 -11.43 -22.01 -13.09
C GLY A 186 -12.52 -22.33 -12.06
N ILE A 187 -12.25 -22.15 -10.76
CA ILE A 187 -13.25 -22.36 -9.68
C ILE A 187 -13.81 -21.01 -9.24
N TYR A 188 -12.93 -20.07 -8.89
CA TYR A 188 -13.30 -18.74 -8.45
C TYR A 188 -12.96 -17.71 -9.54
N THR A 189 -14.00 -17.15 -10.14
CA THR A 189 -13.93 -16.17 -11.23
C THR A 189 -14.77 -14.95 -10.90
N PHE A 190 -14.54 -13.84 -11.60
CA PHE A 190 -15.35 -12.62 -11.44
C PHE A 190 -16.85 -12.91 -11.58
N SER A 191 -17.25 -13.68 -12.60
CA SER A 191 -18.65 -14.07 -12.81
C SER A 191 -19.20 -14.98 -11.69
N SER A 192 -18.36 -15.84 -11.10
CA SER A 192 -18.74 -16.65 -9.95
C SER A 192 -18.99 -15.78 -8.71
N HIS A 193 -18.12 -14.80 -8.46
CA HIS A 193 -18.29 -13.82 -7.38
C HIS A 193 -19.54 -12.97 -7.57
N LEU A 194 -19.79 -12.49 -8.79
CA LEU A 194 -20.94 -11.65 -9.11
C LEU A 194 -22.28 -12.35 -8.85
N LYS A 195 -22.36 -13.68 -8.99
CA LYS A 195 -23.56 -14.46 -8.62
C LYS A 195 -23.92 -14.33 -7.13
N TRP A 196 -22.92 -14.09 -6.28
CA TRP A 196 -23.07 -13.95 -4.84
C TRP A 196 -23.03 -12.50 -4.37
N ILE A 197 -23.00 -11.51 -5.29
CA ILE A 197 -22.91 -10.09 -4.94
C ILE A 197 -24.02 -9.65 -3.99
N TRP A 198 -25.23 -10.21 -4.12
CA TRP A 198 -26.34 -9.89 -3.25
C TRP A 198 -26.07 -10.29 -1.79
N ALA A 199 -25.45 -11.46 -1.55
CA ALA A 199 -25.12 -11.93 -0.21
C ALA A 199 -23.99 -11.08 0.40
N ILE A 200 -23.02 -10.68 -0.43
CA ILE A 200 -21.92 -9.81 -0.01
C ILE A 200 -22.43 -8.39 0.29
N ALA A 201 -23.35 -7.87 -0.54
CA ALA A 201 -24.00 -6.60 -0.34
C ALA A 201 -24.86 -6.59 0.93
N LEU A 202 -25.51 -7.72 1.27
CA LEU A 202 -26.16 -7.89 2.57
C LEU A 202 -25.15 -7.82 3.72
N GLY A 203 -23.99 -8.46 3.58
CA GLY A 203 -22.90 -8.35 4.56
C GLY A 203 -22.40 -6.91 4.73
N TYR A 204 -22.29 -6.16 3.63
CA TYR A 204 -21.93 -4.74 3.64
C TYR A 204 -22.99 -3.87 4.33
N ALA A 205 -24.28 -4.09 4.03
CA ALA A 205 -25.36 -3.40 4.71
C ALA A 205 -25.43 -3.75 6.21
N ALA A 206 -25.21 -5.02 6.55
CA ALA A 206 -25.17 -5.49 7.92
C ALA A 206 -24.00 -4.88 8.71
N SER A 207 -22.80 -4.77 8.12
CA SER A 207 -21.66 -4.15 8.79
C SER A 207 -21.92 -2.68 9.10
N ILE A 208 -22.53 -1.95 8.17
CA ILE A 208 -22.97 -0.55 8.38
C ILE A 208 -24.00 -0.48 9.51
N ALA A 209 -25.04 -1.32 9.48
CA ALA A 209 -26.09 -1.31 10.50
C ALA A 209 -25.54 -1.63 11.90
N VAL A 210 -24.66 -2.61 12.02
CA VAL A 210 -23.98 -2.95 13.27
C VAL A 210 -23.10 -1.78 13.74
N HIS A 211 -22.37 -1.13 12.84
CA HIS A 211 -21.56 0.03 13.21
C HIS A 211 -22.40 1.20 13.72
N LEU A 212 -23.48 1.55 13.02
CA LEU A 212 -24.39 2.63 13.41
C LEU A 212 -25.06 2.35 14.76
N THR A 213 -25.43 1.09 15.03
CA THR A 213 -26.10 0.71 16.29
C THR A 213 -25.12 0.63 17.46
N MET A 214 -23.95 0.02 17.28
CA MET A 214 -22.95 -0.12 18.35
C MET A 214 -22.24 1.20 18.67
N ASN A 215 -21.95 2.01 17.65
CA ASN A 215 -21.17 3.23 17.78
C ASN A 215 -22.04 4.51 17.70
N GLY A 216 -23.35 4.40 17.90
CA GLY A 216 -24.28 5.54 17.79
C GLY A 216 -23.86 6.78 18.61
N ALA A 217 -23.25 6.57 19.78
CA ALA A 217 -22.73 7.64 20.63
C ALA A 217 -21.57 8.46 20.01
N LEU A 218 -20.90 7.93 18.98
CA LEU A 218 -19.78 8.60 18.30
C LEU A 218 -20.24 9.45 17.09
N PHE A 219 -21.54 9.47 16.78
CA PHE A 219 -22.11 10.22 15.66
C PHE A 219 -22.56 11.63 16.06
N SER A 220 -22.62 11.94 17.36
CA SER A 220 -22.73 13.31 17.85
C SER A 220 -21.36 14.02 17.72
N PRO A 221 -21.34 15.29 17.29
CA PRO A 221 -20.13 16.12 17.31
C PRO A 221 -19.62 16.37 18.73
#